data_AF-A0A2M7XNZ5-F1
#
_entry.id   AF-A0A2M7XNZ5-F1
#
_cell.length_a   1.000
_cell.length_b   1.000
_cell.length_c   1.000
_cell.angle_alpha   90.00
_cell.angle_beta   90.00
_cell.angle_gamma   90.00
#
_symmetry.space_group_name_H-M   'P 1'
#
loop_
_entity.id
_entity.type
_entity.pdbx_description
1 polymer ?
#
loop_
_entity_poly.entity_id
_entity_poly.type
_entity_poly.pdbx_seq_one_letter_code
_entity_poly.pdbx_strand_id
1 'polypeptide(L)'
;MSQYIKILSFFIACLLSTIIINAPFNYYSPQIIAIFVIFIITSYLFKKKLFITPLIFLVQIIVFSTGSLHSPLLFLEYFLLFSLAFTETPKLILIYSLILSLFISQSLINFSSLIYLLSFVFIAPLAYFITQNSQENKTLSYDREETLLWLTLDLKQKLQKLLPNKDIQKIINHTDELIKELEKND
;
A
#
# COMPACT_ATOMS: atom_id res chain seq x y z
N MET A 1 11.30 -9.38 -0.95
CA MET A 1 11.72 -9.77 -2.31
C MET A 1 12.56 -8.66 -2.88
N SER A 2 13.70 -8.99 -3.53
CA SER A 2 14.49 -8.02 -4.28
C SER A 2 13.63 -7.35 -5.36
N GLN A 3 13.87 -6.06 -5.64
CA GLN A 3 13.13 -5.29 -6.65
C GLN A 3 13.11 -6.02 -8.01
N TYR A 4 14.22 -6.63 -8.39
CA TYR A 4 14.34 -7.42 -9.63
C TYR A 4 13.42 -8.63 -9.67
N ILE A 5 13.21 -9.32 -8.54
CA ILE A 5 12.30 -10.47 -8.48
C ILE A 5 10.86 -10.04 -8.70
N LYS A 6 10.47 -8.87 -8.18
CA LYS A 6 9.12 -8.32 -8.40
C LYS A 6 8.90 -7.99 -9.89
N ILE A 7 9.87 -7.31 -10.51
CA ILE A 7 9.85 -6.99 -11.95
C ILE A 7 9.75 -8.27 -12.78
N LEU A 8 10.59 -9.26 -12.50
CA LEU A 8 10.57 -10.55 -13.19
C LEU A 8 9.22 -11.24 -13.04
N SER A 9 8.65 -11.25 -11.82
CA SER A 9 7.34 -11.87 -11.58
C SER A 9 6.20 -11.16 -12.33
N PHE A 10 6.26 -9.84 -12.43
CA PHE A 10 5.29 -9.03 -13.18
C PHE A 10 5.37 -9.31 -14.68
N PHE A 11 6.60 -9.34 -15.21
CA PHE A 11 6.85 -9.67 -16.62
C PHE A 11 6.37 -11.08 -16.97
N ILE A 12 6.68 -12.08 -16.12
CA ILE A 12 6.23 -13.47 -16.31
C ILE A 12 4.70 -13.55 -16.29
N ALA A 13 4.03 -12.84 -15.38
CA ALA A 13 2.57 -12.83 -15.32
C ALA A 13 1.95 -12.27 -16.62
N CYS A 14 2.49 -11.16 -17.14
CA CYS A 14 2.02 -10.58 -18.40
C CYS A 14 2.28 -11.52 -19.59
N LEU A 15 3.49 -12.08 -19.65
CA LEU A 15 3.90 -13.01 -20.70
C LEU A 15 3.02 -14.27 -20.71
N LEU A 16 2.80 -14.90 -19.56
CA LEU A 16 1.97 -16.09 -19.45
C LEU A 16 0.54 -15.81 -19.90
N SER A 17 -0.02 -14.65 -19.54
CA SER A 17 -1.36 -14.26 -19.98
C SER A 17 -1.44 -14.08 -21.50
N THR A 18 -0.43 -13.47 -22.13
CA THR A 18 -0.42 -13.34 -23.61
C THR A 18 -0.30 -14.67 -24.32
N ILE A 19 0.52 -15.59 -23.80
CA ILE A 19 0.65 -16.93 -24.39
C ILE A 19 -0.69 -17.66 -24.35
N ILE A 20 -1.39 -17.64 -23.23
CA ILE A 20 -2.67 -18.36 -23.07
C ILE A 20 -3.72 -17.88 -24.06
N ILE A 21 -3.77 -16.57 -24.32
CA ILE A 21 -4.82 -15.97 -25.14
C ILE A 21 -4.51 -16.08 -26.63
N ASN A 22 -3.25 -16.00 -27.02
CA ASN A 22 -2.84 -16.20 -28.41
C ASN A 22 -2.75 -17.70 -28.79
N ALA A 23 -2.74 -18.60 -27.80
CA ALA A 23 -2.80 -20.04 -28.00
C ALA A 23 -4.25 -20.55 -28.14
N PRO A 24 -4.47 -21.79 -28.61
CA PRO A 24 -5.79 -22.43 -28.59
C PRO A 24 -6.40 -22.60 -27.19
N PHE A 25 -5.69 -22.20 -26.13
CA PHE A 25 -6.18 -22.18 -24.76
C PHE A 25 -7.18 -21.05 -24.47
N ASN A 26 -7.40 -20.11 -25.39
CA ASN A 26 -8.36 -19.02 -25.19
C ASN A 26 -9.79 -19.50 -24.93
N TYR A 27 -10.19 -20.65 -25.50
CA TYR A 27 -11.51 -21.25 -25.22
C TYR A 27 -11.70 -21.64 -23.75
N TYR A 28 -10.59 -21.87 -23.04
CA TYR A 28 -10.58 -22.22 -21.62
C TYR A 28 -10.30 -21.00 -20.72
N SER A 29 -10.27 -19.78 -21.26
CA SER A 29 -10.02 -18.55 -20.50
C SER A 29 -10.94 -18.42 -19.26
N PRO A 30 -12.27 -18.64 -19.35
CA PRO A 30 -13.14 -18.57 -18.16
C PRO A 30 -12.79 -19.60 -17.07
N GLN A 31 -12.41 -20.81 -17.48
CA GLN A 31 -12.04 -21.89 -16.56
C GLN A 31 -10.71 -21.59 -15.85
N ILE A 32 -9.73 -21.04 -16.58
CA ILE A 32 -8.45 -20.62 -16.02
C ILE A 32 -8.67 -19.49 -15.01
N ILE A 33 -9.52 -18.50 -15.35
CA ILE A 33 -9.88 -17.42 -14.44
C ILE A 33 -10.50 -17.98 -13.15
N ALA A 34 -11.46 -18.90 -13.26
CA ALA A 34 -12.12 -19.50 -12.09
C ALA A 34 -11.13 -20.23 -11.16
N ILE A 35 -10.19 -20.99 -11.71
CA ILE A 35 -9.15 -21.68 -10.92
C ILE A 35 -8.29 -20.67 -10.15
N PHE A 36 -7.86 -19.58 -10.79
CA PHE A 36 -7.07 -18.56 -10.13
C PHE A 36 -7.85 -17.77 -9.08
N VAL A 37 -9.14 -17.51 -9.29
CA VAL A 37 -10.02 -16.91 -8.28
C VAL A 37 -10.10 -17.81 -7.04
N ILE A 38 -10.39 -19.11 -7.23
CA ILE A 38 -10.45 -20.08 -6.14
C ILE A 38 -9.11 -20.14 -5.40
N PHE A 39 -8.00 -20.14 -6.13
CA PHE A 39 -6.66 -20.15 -5.54
C PHE A 39 -6.39 -18.90 -4.69
N ILE A 40 -6.78 -17.71 -5.15
CA ILE A 40 -6.62 -16.45 -4.41
C ILE A 40 -7.49 -16.44 -3.15
N ILE A 41 -8.76 -16.82 -3.26
CA ILE A 41 -9.69 -16.88 -2.13
C ILE A 41 -9.19 -17.87 -1.07
N THR A 42 -8.80 -19.07 -1.51
CA THR A 42 -8.25 -20.12 -0.65
C THR A 42 -6.99 -19.62 0.06
N SER A 43 -6.05 -19.04 -0.68
CA SER A 43 -4.82 -18.47 -0.11
C SER A 43 -5.09 -17.38 0.91
N TYR A 44 -6.09 -16.52 0.66
CA TYR A 44 -6.49 -15.48 1.60
C TYR A 44 -7.08 -16.07 2.89
N LEU A 45 -7.96 -17.07 2.79
CA LEU A 45 -8.57 -17.71 3.96
C LEU A 45 -7.55 -18.43 4.84
N PHE A 46 -6.60 -19.17 4.24
CA PHE A 46 -5.64 -19.96 5.01
C PHE A 46 -4.43 -19.17 5.51
N LYS A 47 -3.90 -18.24 4.71
CA LYS A 47 -2.65 -17.52 5.03
C LYS A 47 -2.85 -16.05 5.39
N LYS A 48 -4.09 -15.54 5.31
CA LYS A 48 -4.44 -14.11 5.49
C LYS A 48 -3.54 -13.16 4.68
N LYS A 49 -3.00 -13.64 3.56
CA LYS A 49 -2.06 -12.91 2.72
C LYS A 49 -2.53 -12.94 1.28
N LEU A 50 -2.68 -11.75 0.71
CA LEU A 50 -2.96 -11.59 -0.71
C LEU A 50 -1.65 -11.73 -1.50
N PHE A 51 -1.64 -12.64 -2.47
CA PHE A 51 -0.53 -12.77 -3.40
C PHE A 51 -0.77 -11.84 -4.60
N ILE A 52 0.13 -10.87 -4.78
CA ILE A 52 -0.01 -9.82 -5.80
C ILE A 52 0.20 -10.39 -7.20
N THR A 53 1.15 -11.31 -7.40
CA THR A 53 1.46 -11.92 -8.70
C THR A 53 0.27 -12.63 -9.38
N PRO A 54 -0.47 -13.54 -8.71
CA PRO A 54 -1.65 -14.16 -9.31
C PRO A 54 -2.80 -13.17 -9.55
N LEU A 55 -2.89 -12.09 -8.77
CA LEU A 55 -3.87 -11.03 -9.01
C LEU A 55 -3.54 -10.26 -10.31
N ILE A 56 -2.27 -9.91 -10.53
CA ILE A 56 -1.82 -9.28 -11.79
C ILE A 56 -2.15 -10.19 -12.97
N PHE A 57 -1.80 -11.48 -12.88
CA PHE A 57 -2.10 -12.45 -13.92
C PHE A 57 -3.60 -12.54 -14.23
N LEU A 58 -4.44 -12.55 -13.19
CA LEU A 58 -5.89 -12.60 -13.33
C LEU A 58 -6.47 -11.35 -14.02
N VAL A 59 -6.00 -10.16 -13.65
CA VAL A 59 -6.43 -8.92 -14.33
C VAL A 59 -6.02 -8.96 -15.80
N GLN A 60 -4.79 -9.41 -16.08
CA GLN A 60 -4.25 -9.46 -17.44
C GLN A 60 -5.05 -10.39 -18.35
N ILE A 61 -5.38 -11.60 -17.88
CA ILE A 61 -6.12 -12.57 -18.69
C ILE A 61 -7.54 -12.09 -18.98
N ILE A 62 -8.18 -11.39 -18.03
CA ILE A 62 -9.51 -10.80 -18.23
C ILE A 62 -9.48 -9.72 -19.31
N VAL A 63 -8.51 -8.80 -19.23
CA VAL A 63 -8.42 -7.67 -20.15
C VAL A 63 -8.07 -8.13 -21.56
N PHE A 64 -7.10 -9.03 -21.70
CA PHE A 64 -6.70 -9.55 -23.00
C PHE A 64 -7.77 -10.46 -23.62
N SER A 65 -8.51 -11.26 -22.84
CA SER A 65 -9.59 -12.11 -23.38
C SER A 65 -10.79 -11.32 -23.88
N THR A 66 -10.97 -10.10 -23.38
CA THR A 66 -12.09 -9.21 -23.74
C THR A 66 -11.72 -8.19 -24.82
N GLY A 67 -10.55 -8.31 -25.45
CA GLY A 67 -10.14 -7.45 -26.57
C GLY A 67 -9.14 -6.33 -26.23
N SER A 68 -8.46 -6.43 -25.08
CA SER A 68 -7.36 -5.53 -24.67
C SER A 68 -7.69 -4.04 -24.79
N LEU A 69 -7.08 -3.30 -25.73
CA LEU A 69 -7.29 -1.86 -25.92
C LEU A 69 -8.73 -1.46 -26.25
N HIS A 70 -9.50 -2.34 -26.86
CA HIS A 70 -10.90 -2.08 -27.21
C HIS A 70 -11.89 -2.57 -26.14
N SER A 71 -11.39 -3.21 -25.09
CA SER A 71 -12.22 -3.72 -24.01
C SER A 71 -12.69 -2.60 -23.10
N PRO A 72 -13.98 -2.59 -22.69
CA PRO A 72 -14.44 -1.72 -21.62
C PRO A 72 -13.75 -2.03 -20.29
N LEU A 73 -13.08 -3.18 -20.15
CA LEU A 73 -12.37 -3.60 -18.94
C LEU A 73 -10.92 -3.08 -18.85
N LEU A 74 -10.44 -2.30 -19.84
CA LEU A 74 -9.10 -1.68 -19.80
C LEU A 74 -8.88 -0.86 -18.52
N PHE A 75 -9.94 -0.29 -17.93
CA PHE A 75 -9.86 0.42 -16.65
C PHE A 75 -9.28 -0.43 -15.51
N LEU A 76 -9.41 -1.76 -15.60
CA LEU A 76 -8.91 -2.66 -14.56
C LEU A 76 -7.38 -2.67 -14.50
N GLU A 77 -6.70 -2.48 -15.64
CA GLU A 77 -5.23 -2.32 -15.68
C GLU A 77 -4.80 -0.97 -15.11
N TYR A 78 -5.54 0.11 -15.42
CA TYR A 78 -5.30 1.42 -14.79
C TYR A 78 -5.50 1.33 -13.28
N PHE A 79 -6.55 0.66 -12.82
CA PHE A 79 -6.81 0.44 -11.40
C PHE A 79 -5.74 -0.42 -10.73
N LEU A 80 -5.25 -1.46 -11.41
CA LEU A 80 -4.15 -2.30 -10.92
C LEU A 80 -2.87 -1.47 -10.73
N LEU A 81 -2.45 -0.72 -11.75
CA LEU A 81 -1.28 0.17 -11.65
C LEU A 81 -1.45 1.23 -10.57
N PHE A 82 -2.64 1.80 -10.45
CA PHE A 82 -2.95 2.76 -9.39
C PHE A 82 -2.89 2.14 -8.00
N SER A 83 -3.39 0.92 -7.81
CA SER A 83 -3.27 0.19 -6.55
C SER A 83 -1.82 -0.15 -6.21
N LEU A 84 -1.05 -0.59 -7.21
CA LEU A 84 0.39 -0.80 -7.08
C LEU A 84 1.14 0.50 -6.76
N ALA A 85 0.61 1.65 -7.20
CA ALA A 85 1.21 2.94 -6.92
C ALA A 85 1.27 3.32 -5.44
N PHE A 86 0.32 2.85 -4.63
CA PHE A 86 0.35 3.07 -3.18
C PHE A 86 1.31 2.16 -2.43
N THR A 87 1.72 1.05 -3.03
CA THR A 87 2.46 -0.02 -2.35
C THR A 87 3.93 -0.10 -2.76
N GLU A 88 4.25 0.27 -4.00
CA GLU A 88 5.58 0.14 -4.58
C GLU A 88 6.28 1.50 -4.81
N THR A 89 7.57 1.46 -5.15
CA THR A 89 8.33 2.70 -5.43
C THR A 89 8.03 3.27 -6.81
N PRO A 90 8.12 4.60 -7.01
CA PRO A 90 7.86 5.24 -8.31
C PRO A 90 8.61 4.62 -9.48
N LYS A 91 9.87 4.23 -9.26
CA LYS A 91 10.72 3.57 -10.25
C LYS A 91 10.12 2.23 -10.71
N LEU A 92 9.59 1.43 -9.78
CA LEU A 92 8.96 0.15 -10.10
C LEU A 92 7.67 0.33 -10.89
N ILE A 93 6.86 1.32 -10.52
CA ILE A 93 5.58 1.59 -11.21
C ILE A 93 5.81 2.07 -12.63
N LEU A 94 6.85 2.89 -12.86
CA LEU A 94 7.26 3.26 -14.21
C LEU A 94 7.65 2.02 -15.03
N ILE A 95 8.43 1.10 -14.47
CA ILE A 95 8.80 -0.15 -15.14
C ILE A 95 7.55 -1.00 -15.43
N TYR A 96 6.63 -1.15 -14.47
CA TYR A 96 5.37 -1.90 -14.70
C TYR A 96 4.51 -1.26 -15.79
N SER A 97 4.41 0.06 -15.83
CA SER A 97 3.67 0.78 -16.88
C SER A 97 4.27 0.54 -18.26
N LEU A 98 5.61 0.50 -18.38
CA LEU A 98 6.31 0.20 -19.63
C LEU A 98 6.10 -1.25 -20.05
N ILE A 99 6.15 -2.20 -19.12
CA ILE A 99 5.90 -3.62 -19.41
C ILE A 99 4.45 -3.80 -19.91
N LEU A 100 3.47 -3.23 -19.21
CA LEU A 100 2.07 -3.26 -19.64
C LEU A 100 1.90 -2.65 -21.03
N SER A 101 2.44 -1.45 -21.24
CA SER A 101 2.42 -0.77 -22.54
C SER A 101 3.01 -1.65 -23.65
N LEU A 102 4.10 -2.36 -23.38
CA LEU A 102 4.72 -3.27 -24.34
C LEU A 102 3.79 -4.41 -24.73
N PHE A 103 3.16 -5.08 -23.77
CA PHE A 103 2.27 -6.21 -24.08
C PHE A 103 0.95 -5.76 -24.73
N ILE A 104 0.38 -4.65 -24.27
CA ILE A 104 -0.87 -4.09 -24.81
C ILE A 104 -0.68 -3.57 -26.24
N SER A 105 0.55 -3.13 -26.59
CA SER A 105 0.88 -2.65 -27.94
C SER A 105 0.59 -3.66 -29.04
N GLN A 106 0.55 -4.97 -28.72
CA GLN A 106 0.20 -6.02 -29.68
C GLN A 106 -1.22 -5.88 -30.24
N SER A 107 -2.10 -5.19 -29.52
CA SER A 107 -3.50 -4.96 -29.90
C SER A 107 -3.75 -3.61 -30.59
N LEU A 108 -2.68 -2.86 -30.92
CA LEU A 108 -2.78 -1.58 -31.61
C LEU A 108 -3.26 -1.77 -33.06
N ILE A 109 -4.47 -1.28 -33.36
CA ILE A 109 -5.00 -1.25 -34.72
C ILE A 109 -4.99 0.19 -35.28
N ASN A 110 -5.28 1.19 -34.43
CA ASN A 110 -5.47 2.59 -34.85
C ASN A 110 -4.54 3.54 -34.08
N PHE A 111 -4.11 4.63 -34.74
CA PHE A 111 -3.33 5.71 -34.10
C PHE A 111 -4.08 6.38 -32.94
N SER A 112 -5.42 6.43 -32.99
CA SER A 112 -6.22 6.96 -31.88
C SER A 112 -6.07 6.13 -30.60
N SER A 113 -5.79 4.82 -30.71
CA SER A 113 -5.60 3.96 -29.54
C SER A 113 -4.28 4.21 -28.80
N LEU A 114 -3.37 4.97 -29.41
CA LEU A 114 -2.06 5.33 -28.85
C LEU A 114 -2.21 6.26 -27.64
N ILE A 115 -3.33 7.01 -27.55
CA ILE A 115 -3.65 7.82 -26.37
C ILE A 115 -3.84 6.97 -25.12
N TYR A 116 -4.45 5.77 -25.26
CA TYR A 116 -4.66 4.86 -24.13
C TYR A 116 -3.34 4.27 -23.62
N LEU A 117 -2.37 4.06 -24.51
CA LEU A 117 -1.02 3.65 -24.14
C LEU A 117 -0.25 4.76 -23.42
N LEU A 118 -0.32 5.99 -23.91
CA LEU A 118 0.32 7.13 -23.25
C LEU A 118 -0.22 7.34 -21.82
N SER A 119 -1.51 7.12 -21.61
CA SER A 119 -2.14 7.21 -20.28
C SER A 119 -1.51 6.27 -19.24
N PHE A 120 -0.99 5.11 -19.64
CA PHE A 120 -0.29 4.21 -18.71
C PHE A 120 1.01 4.82 -18.19
N VAL A 121 1.76 5.53 -19.03
CA VAL A 121 3.02 6.18 -18.65
C VAL A 121 2.75 7.37 -17.71
N PHE A 122 1.63 8.08 -17.91
CA PHE A 122 1.23 9.19 -17.04
C PHE A 122 0.81 8.78 -15.62
N ILE A 123 0.55 7.50 -15.37
CA ILE A 123 0.31 7.00 -14.00
C ILE A 123 1.59 7.02 -13.15
N ALA A 124 2.77 6.92 -13.76
CA ALA A 124 4.05 6.93 -13.04
C ALA A 124 4.36 8.25 -12.31
N PRO A 125 4.23 9.44 -12.93
CA PRO A 125 4.40 10.71 -12.21
C PRO A 125 3.32 10.92 -11.14
N LEU A 126 2.07 10.50 -11.38
CA LEU A 126 1.02 10.54 -10.35
C LEU A 126 1.41 9.69 -9.14
N ALA A 127 1.93 8.49 -9.39
CA ALA A 127 2.40 7.61 -8.35
C ALA A 127 3.56 8.20 -7.53
N TYR A 128 4.46 8.94 -8.19
CA TYR A 128 5.55 9.66 -7.53
C TYR A 128 5.03 10.66 -6.51
N PHE A 129 4.07 11.51 -6.90
CA PHE A 129 3.45 12.47 -5.98
C PHE A 129 2.78 11.77 -4.78
N ILE A 130 2.06 10.68 -5.03
CA ILE A 130 1.36 9.94 -3.97
C ILE A 130 2.33 9.29 -2.97
N THR A 131 3.40 8.67 -3.46
CA THR A 131 4.38 8.00 -2.58
C THR A 131 5.25 8.98 -1.81
N GLN A 132 5.60 10.12 -2.40
CA GLN A 132 6.32 11.19 -1.69
C GLN A 132 5.54 11.64 -0.46
N ASN A 133 4.25 11.96 -0.62
CA ASN A 133 3.38 12.35 0.49
C ASN A 133 3.27 11.24 1.55
N SER A 134 3.29 9.96 1.15
CA SER A 134 3.24 8.85 2.10
C SER A 134 4.55 8.65 2.87
N GLN A 135 5.70 8.93 2.24
CA GLN A 135 7.01 8.85 2.90
C GLN A 135 7.23 10.02 3.86
N GLU A 136 6.87 11.24 3.46
CA GLU A 136 6.96 12.43 4.32
C GLU A 136 6.10 12.29 5.59
N ASN A 137 4.91 11.72 5.46
CA ASN A 137 4.05 11.42 6.61
C ASN A 137 4.64 10.36 7.54
N LYS A 138 5.36 9.35 7.02
CA LYS A 138 6.04 8.35 7.85
C LYS A 138 7.20 8.98 8.62
N THR A 139 8.02 9.80 7.97
CA THR A 139 9.12 10.51 8.66
C THR A 139 8.60 11.47 9.73
N LEU A 140 7.52 12.20 9.46
CA LEU A 140 6.83 13.05 10.45
C LEU A 140 6.26 12.25 11.63
N SER A 141 5.81 11.01 11.39
CA SER A 141 5.25 10.15 12.43
C SER A 141 6.34 9.58 13.35
N TYR A 142 7.47 9.15 12.78
CA TYR A 142 8.63 8.70 13.57
C TYR A 142 9.19 9.83 14.44
N ASP A 143 9.33 11.03 13.88
CA ASP A 143 9.82 12.21 14.60
C ASP A 143 8.84 12.66 15.71
N ARG A 144 7.53 12.55 15.48
CA ARG A 144 6.51 12.74 16.53
C ARG A 144 6.61 11.72 17.65
N GLU A 145 6.78 10.44 17.35
CA GLU A 145 6.88 9.41 18.39
C GLU A 145 8.15 9.60 19.24
N GLU A 146 9.27 9.93 18.61
CA GLU A 146 10.54 10.20 19.30
C GLU A 146 10.47 11.47 20.16
N THR A 147 9.87 12.54 19.65
CA THR A 147 9.63 13.77 20.43
C THR A 147 8.67 13.55 21.60
N LEU A 148 7.62 12.73 21.44
CA LEU A 148 6.72 12.35 22.54
C LEU A 148 7.42 11.47 23.59
N LEU A 149 8.29 10.56 23.17
CA LEU A 149 9.12 9.75 24.06
C LEU A 149 10.09 10.64 24.86
N TRP A 150 10.73 11.60 24.19
CA TRP A 150 11.59 12.58 24.84
C TRP A 150 10.81 13.46 25.82
N LEU A 151 9.61 13.94 25.43
CA LEU A 151 8.77 14.77 26.28
C LEU A 151 8.34 14.01 27.54
N THR A 152 7.94 12.74 27.40
CA THR A 152 7.54 11.90 28.54
C THR A 152 8.70 11.62 29.50
N LEU A 153 9.92 11.44 28.97
CA LEU A 153 11.12 11.26 29.79
C LEU A 153 11.53 12.54 30.53
N ASP A 154 11.48 13.72 29.87
CA ASP A 154 11.77 15.00 30.51
C ASP A 154 10.74 15.33 31.60
N LEU A 155 9.45 15.08 31.32
CA LEU A 155 8.37 15.30 32.29
C LEU A 155 8.52 14.37 33.50
N LYS A 156 8.88 13.09 33.27
CA LYS A 156 9.19 12.14 34.35
C LYS A 156 10.38 12.59 35.18
N GLN A 157 11.47 13.07 34.56
CA GLN A 157 12.62 13.60 35.28
C GLN A 157 12.29 14.85 36.09
N LYS A 158 11.51 15.78 35.53
CA LYS A 158 11.08 17.00 36.22
C LYS A 158 10.16 16.68 37.41
N LEU A 159 9.21 15.77 37.25
CA LEU A 159 8.37 15.31 38.36
C LEU A 159 9.18 14.62 39.45
N GLN A 160 10.15 13.78 39.07
CA GLN A 160 11.02 13.10 40.03
C GLN A 160 11.96 14.05 40.78
N LYS A 161 12.30 15.21 40.18
CA LYS A 161 13.04 16.31 40.85
C LYS A 161 12.16 17.15 41.77
N LEU A 162 10.85 17.24 41.51
CA LEU A 162 9.88 17.96 42.34
C LEU A 162 9.35 17.12 43.52
N LEU A 163 9.32 15.79 43.39
CA LEU A 163 8.93 14.85 44.44
C LEU A 163 9.74 14.94 45.76
N PRO A 164 11.07 15.15 45.75
CA PRO A 164 11.85 15.34 46.97
C PRO A 164 11.74 16.75 47.56
N ASN A 165 10.93 17.65 46.97
CA ASN A 165 10.80 18.99 47.50
C ASN A 165 10.00 18.93 48.82
N LYS A 166 10.74 19.03 49.94
CA LYS A 166 10.22 19.02 51.32
C LYS A 166 9.02 19.97 51.51
N ASP A 167 8.91 20.98 50.67
CA ASP A 167 7.83 21.97 50.70
C ASP A 167 6.45 21.37 50.39
N ILE A 168 6.34 20.38 49.50
CA ILE A 168 5.04 19.75 49.17
C ILE A 168 4.61 18.81 50.31
N GLN A 169 5.54 18.07 50.91
CA GLN A 169 5.23 17.26 52.10
C GLN A 169 4.89 18.12 53.32
N LYS A 170 5.53 19.29 53.48
CA LYS A 170 5.19 20.25 54.53
C LYS A 170 3.78 20.81 54.34
N ILE A 171 3.41 21.15 53.10
CA ILE A 171 2.07 21.64 52.79
C ILE A 171 1.04 20.54 53.01
N ILE A 172 1.27 19.30 52.55
CA ILE A 172 0.36 18.16 52.78
C ILE A 172 0.17 17.90 54.27
N ASN A 173 1.26 17.79 55.04
CA ASN A 173 1.17 17.56 56.49
C ASN A 173 0.47 18.71 57.23
N HIS A 174 0.69 19.96 56.80
CA HIS A 174 0.02 21.11 57.40
C HIS A 174 -1.46 21.18 57.03
N THR A 175 -1.84 20.68 55.85
CA THR A 175 -3.25 20.58 55.43
C THR A 175 -3.96 19.46 56.21
N ASP A 176 -3.29 18.33 56.46
CA ASP A 176 -3.80 17.23 57.28
C ASP A 176 -3.95 17.63 58.77
N GLU A 177 -3.08 18.49 59.29
CA GLU A 177 -3.23 19.09 60.62
C GLU A 177 -4.46 20.02 60.69
N LEU A 178 -4.67 20.87 59.69
CA LEU A 178 -5.82 21.77 59.63
C LEU A 178 -7.16 21.01 59.50
N ILE A 179 -7.18 19.90 58.75
CA ILE A 179 -8.39 19.06 58.64
C ILE A 179 -8.73 18.40 59.98
N LYS A 180 -7.74 17.93 60.74
CA LYS A 180 -7.96 17.36 62.08
C LYS A 180 -8.38 18.41 63.12
N GLU A 181 -7.96 19.65 62.99
CA GLU A 181 -8.43 20.74 63.85
C GLU A 181 -9.87 21.16 63.54
N LEU A 182 -10.31 21.03 62.29
CA LEU A 182 -11.70 21.27 61.90
C LEU A 182 -12.63 20.15 62.39
N GLU A 183 -12.23 18.89 62.30
CA GLU A 183 -13.02 17.74 62.82
C GLU A 183 -13.15 17.72 64.36
N LYS A 184 -12.34 18.48 65.09
CA LYS A 184 -12.34 18.53 66.56
C LYS A 184 -13.16 19.68 67.13
N ASN A 185 -13.61 20.60 66.28
CA ASN A 185 -14.38 21.80 66.63
C ASN A 185 -15.85 21.74 66.18
N ASP A 186 -16.30 20.61 65.62
CA ASP A 186 -17.71 20.20 65.51
C ASP A 186 -18.04 19.18 66.63
#